data_AF-A0A1Y0N4Q8-F1
#
_entry.id   AF-A0A1Y0N4Q8-F1
#
_cell.length_a   1.000
_cell.length_b   1.000
_cell.length_c   1.000
_cell.angle_alpha   90.00
_cell.angle_beta   90.00
_cell.angle_gamma   90.00
#
_symmetry.space_group_name_H-M   'P 1'
#
loop_
_entity.id
_entity.type
_entity.pdbx_description
1 polymer ?
#
loop_
_entity_poly.entity_id
_entity_poly.type
_entity_poly.pdbx_seq_one_letter_code
_entity_poly.pdbx_strand_id
1 'polypeptide(L)'
;MNETVRALKRIAGAARRQASESSTARRFAGLHEEQARRGVYFVELAEAVNALGLSNPFERSALSVEPTHPVPPSRLDREFKKLLRATGIGARPSELGLSLVSLPMLAAFAPKSEAARMLNSAQFRAPLYILDNLYGFVFPRLSDGRFHNHCLAIDFWGSRLAKMPKFLAEDLWKIRADTLLSGGALSGRLLFENLISSEVDSIKRSQVPELVVRSESHLFEIVTALKERAAGAKDVQLWFRGQRADHKVPDRKSLLPFGLTPYSNISESSLVPSLYRRFDEHFESFDLYEQFLHELTEWVDAARHIIPDDASLSSNFVQRNPHALSASGLTSFQRGLVLQQYGAPSTYLDITSDPMIATWFATHKCIQDEVGVLDFSSMEWSGDDTSKWPTIFVLPLVVGAHPFLDLSSILPGDVALRPKRQSCGLIGGAGNLARNYCARYVGLKLRLHPQFRVRTQIPAEHLFPSDAEDPAMRHLRSLGLGAFGRRFPLTSVCSN
;
A
#
# COMPACT_ATOMS: atom_id res chain seq x y z
N MET A 1 -17.85 25.73 -1.46
CA MET A 1 -16.70 25.10 -0.76
C MET A 1 -17.18 24.55 0.57
N ASN A 2 -17.05 23.23 0.74
CA ASN A 2 -17.45 22.46 1.92
C ASN A 2 -16.79 22.98 3.23
N GLU A 3 -17.53 22.97 4.34
CA GLU A 3 -17.04 23.33 5.68
C GLU A 3 -15.82 22.52 6.11
N THR A 4 -15.78 21.23 5.80
CA THR A 4 -14.65 20.32 6.07
C THR A 4 -13.37 20.83 5.39
N VAL A 5 -13.46 21.24 4.11
CA VAL A 5 -12.32 21.81 3.36
C VAL A 5 -11.91 23.16 3.95
N ARG A 6 -12.86 24.00 4.39
CA ARG A 6 -12.55 25.26 5.09
C ARG A 6 -11.80 25.02 6.41
N ALA A 7 -12.20 24.01 7.17
CA ALA A 7 -11.56 23.65 8.43
C ALA A 7 -10.10 23.22 8.19
N LEU A 8 -9.86 22.34 7.22
CA LEU A 8 -8.53 21.91 6.83
C LEU A 8 -7.63 23.10 6.44
N LYS A 9 -8.13 24.03 5.60
CA LYS A 9 -7.39 25.26 5.23
C LYS A 9 -6.96 26.10 6.43
N ARG A 10 -7.85 26.26 7.42
CA ARG A 10 -7.53 27.02 8.64
C ARG A 10 -6.43 26.35 9.45
N ILE A 11 -6.50 25.03 9.59
CA ILE A 11 -5.51 24.24 10.34
C ILE A 11 -4.15 24.26 9.63
N ALA A 12 -4.13 24.04 8.30
CA ALA A 12 -2.90 24.12 7.51
C ALA A 12 -2.25 25.51 7.62
N GLY A 13 -3.04 26.58 7.54
CA GLY A 13 -2.55 27.94 7.75
C GLY A 13 -1.97 28.18 9.14
N ALA A 14 -2.56 27.60 10.19
CA ALA A 14 -2.02 27.66 11.56
C ALA A 14 -0.71 26.87 11.69
N ALA A 15 -0.68 25.63 11.18
CA ALA A 15 0.51 24.79 11.15
C ALA A 15 1.68 25.46 10.41
N ARG A 16 1.40 26.15 9.29
CA ARG A 16 2.41 26.90 8.52
C ARG A 16 2.99 28.07 9.32
N ARG A 17 2.15 28.83 10.03
CA ARG A 17 2.61 29.93 10.90
C ARG A 17 3.53 29.39 11.98
N GLN A 18 3.10 28.35 12.69
CA GLN A 18 3.89 27.74 13.77
C GLN A 18 5.22 27.16 13.25
N ALA A 19 5.23 26.53 12.07
CA ALA A 19 6.44 26.05 11.43
C ALA A 19 7.41 27.16 10.97
N SER A 20 6.92 28.39 10.79
CA SER A 20 7.74 29.54 10.37
C SER A 20 8.36 30.32 11.53
N GLU A 21 7.87 30.13 12.76
CA GLU A 21 8.36 30.82 13.95
C GLU A 21 9.71 30.26 14.43
N SER A 22 10.65 31.15 14.79
CA SER A 22 12.07 30.85 15.01
C SER A 22 12.40 29.95 16.22
N SER A 23 11.44 29.71 17.13
CA SER A 23 11.58 28.78 18.26
C SER A 23 11.66 27.30 17.82
N THR A 24 11.38 27.03 16.55
CA THR A 24 11.37 25.69 15.91
C THR A 24 12.68 24.90 16.06
N ALA A 25 13.83 25.58 16.12
CA ALA A 25 15.14 24.93 16.26
C ALA A 25 15.31 24.14 17.57
N ARG A 26 14.53 24.46 18.62
CA ARG A 26 14.60 23.75 19.92
C ARG A 26 13.82 22.43 19.91
N ARG A 27 12.70 22.35 19.18
CA ARG A 27 11.83 21.15 19.18
C ARG A 27 12.50 19.95 18.50
N PHE A 28 13.31 20.20 17.49
CA PHE A 28 14.02 19.17 16.73
C PHE A 28 15.53 19.45 16.67
N ALA A 29 16.16 19.44 17.84
CA ALA A 29 17.60 19.70 17.97
C ALA A 29 18.43 18.76 17.07
N GLY A 30 19.43 19.32 16.39
CA GLY A 30 20.33 18.59 15.49
C GLY A 30 19.84 18.43 14.05
N LEU A 31 18.59 18.83 13.75
CA LEU A 31 18.11 18.90 12.36
C LEU A 31 18.60 20.15 11.64
N HIS A 32 18.67 20.06 10.31
CA HIS A 32 18.72 21.26 9.48
C HIS A 32 17.42 22.06 9.64
N GLU A 33 17.52 23.39 9.63
CA GLU A 33 16.39 24.30 9.87
C GLU A 33 15.14 23.93 9.05
N GLU A 34 15.28 23.73 7.75
CA GLU A 34 14.17 23.33 6.89
C GLU A 34 13.50 22.01 7.27
N GLN A 35 14.27 21.01 7.70
CA GLN A 35 13.73 19.72 8.15
C GLN A 35 12.91 19.91 9.43
N ALA A 36 13.43 20.72 10.37
CA ALA A 36 12.73 21.05 11.61
C ALA A 36 11.40 21.78 11.34
N ARG A 37 11.39 22.76 10.42
CA ARG A 37 10.16 23.46 10.01
C ARG A 37 9.12 22.52 9.44
N ARG A 38 9.52 21.63 8.51
CA ARG A 38 8.62 20.61 7.96
C ARG A 38 8.11 19.68 9.05
N GLY A 39 8.96 19.27 9.98
CA GLY A 39 8.55 18.43 11.10
C GLY A 39 7.49 19.06 11.99
N VAL A 40 7.61 20.36 12.29
CA VAL A 40 6.54 21.07 13.02
C VAL A 40 5.25 21.02 12.22
N TYR A 41 5.29 21.45 10.96
CA TYR A 41 4.10 21.52 10.10
C TYR A 41 3.30 20.21 10.07
N PHE A 42 3.98 19.07 9.91
CA PHE A 42 3.30 17.78 9.86
C PHE A 42 2.78 17.29 11.20
N VAL A 43 3.50 17.55 12.29
CA VAL A 43 3.00 17.21 13.63
C VAL A 43 1.72 17.98 13.94
N GLU A 44 1.63 19.26 13.55
CA GLU A 44 0.42 20.06 13.77
C GLU A 44 -0.76 19.61 12.88
N LEU A 45 -0.50 19.13 11.65
CA LEU A 45 -1.56 18.64 10.75
C LEU A 45 -2.04 17.23 11.07
N ALA A 46 -1.27 16.45 11.81
CA ALA A 46 -1.54 15.06 12.16
C ALA A 46 -2.96 14.84 12.69
N GLU A 47 -3.33 15.63 13.69
CA GLU A 47 -4.61 15.50 14.37
C GLU A 47 -5.78 15.79 13.44
N ALA A 48 -5.64 16.78 12.57
CA ALA A 48 -6.65 17.12 11.57
C ALA A 48 -6.81 16.01 10.53
N VAL A 49 -5.71 15.46 10.00
CA VAL A 49 -5.76 14.33 9.06
C VAL A 49 -6.47 13.13 9.68
N ASN A 50 -6.17 12.82 10.95
CA ASN A 50 -6.85 11.75 11.68
C ASN A 50 -8.34 12.06 11.89
N ALA A 51 -8.69 13.27 12.33
CA ALA A 51 -10.07 13.68 12.60
C ALA A 51 -10.94 13.76 11.33
N LEU A 52 -10.34 14.09 10.19
CA LEU A 52 -11.02 14.07 8.90
C LEU A 52 -11.30 12.66 8.41
N GLY A 53 -10.69 11.65 9.04
CA GLY A 53 -10.85 10.28 8.61
C GLY A 53 -10.02 9.95 7.38
N LEU A 54 -8.91 10.66 7.19
CA LEU A 54 -7.95 10.36 6.15
C LEU A 54 -7.03 9.22 6.61
N SER A 55 -6.77 9.05 7.90
CA SER A 55 -5.92 7.95 8.40
C SER A 55 -6.44 6.55 8.08
N ASN A 56 -5.54 5.58 7.90
CA ASN A 56 -5.88 4.16 7.75
C ASN A 56 -5.95 3.49 9.14
N PRO A 57 -7.02 2.75 9.46
CA PRO A 57 -7.17 2.11 10.76
C PRO A 57 -6.21 0.93 10.98
N PHE A 58 -5.64 0.34 9.93
CA PHE A 58 -4.73 -0.80 10.03
C PHE A 58 -3.26 -0.40 10.08
N GLU A 59 -2.99 0.84 9.71
CA GLU A 59 -1.66 1.39 9.61
C GLU A 59 -1.75 2.87 9.94
N ARG A 60 -1.37 3.22 11.18
CA ARG A 60 -1.35 4.63 11.63
C ARG A 60 -0.66 5.49 10.58
N SER A 61 0.39 5.01 9.90
CA SER A 61 1.20 5.75 8.91
C SER A 61 0.65 5.83 7.47
N ALA A 62 -0.59 5.41 7.19
CA ALA A 62 -0.98 5.28 5.78
C ALA A 62 -1.37 6.60 5.07
N LEU A 63 -2.21 7.43 5.68
CA LEU A 63 -2.33 8.85 5.31
C LEU A 63 -1.81 9.76 6.41
N SER A 64 -1.52 9.19 7.58
CA SER A 64 -0.75 9.94 8.54
C SER A 64 0.65 10.09 7.99
N VAL A 65 0.98 11.36 7.87
CA VAL A 65 2.30 11.80 7.60
C VAL A 65 3.05 11.72 8.92
N GLU A 66 3.44 10.50 9.31
CA GLU A 66 4.74 10.39 9.94
C GLU A 66 5.74 10.82 8.86
N PRO A 67 6.45 11.93 9.10
CA PRO A 67 6.49 13.03 8.16
C PRO A 67 6.98 12.61 6.78
N THR A 68 6.38 13.24 5.78
CA THR A 68 6.89 13.36 4.42
C THR A 68 8.39 13.49 4.54
N HIS A 69 9.12 12.72 3.73
CA HIS A 69 10.57 12.71 3.73
C HIS A 69 11.12 14.03 4.28
N PRO A 70 11.66 14.12 5.53
CA PRO A 70 11.97 15.40 6.19
C PRO A 70 12.86 16.28 5.32
N VAL A 71 13.59 15.65 4.40
CA VAL A 71 14.35 16.25 3.31
C VAL A 71 13.54 16.29 2.01
N PRO A 72 13.39 17.43 1.33
CA PRO A 72 12.74 17.45 0.02
C PRO A 72 13.50 16.59 -1.01
N PRO A 73 12.83 16.03 -2.04
CA PRO A 73 13.49 15.29 -3.11
C PRO A 73 14.69 16.04 -3.72
N SER A 74 14.56 17.36 -3.88
CA SER A 74 15.62 18.25 -4.36
C SER A 74 16.88 18.33 -3.47
N ARG A 75 16.83 17.83 -2.23
CA ARG A 75 17.92 17.89 -1.25
C ARG A 75 18.41 16.54 -0.77
N LEU A 76 17.83 15.44 -1.27
CA LEU A 76 18.17 14.08 -0.83
C LEU A 76 19.64 13.80 -0.95
N ASP A 77 20.21 14.02 -2.13
CA ASP A 77 21.62 13.71 -2.40
C ASP A 77 22.55 14.41 -1.42
N ARG A 78 22.26 15.66 -1.06
CA ARG A 78 23.07 16.43 -0.11
C ARG A 78 22.98 15.86 1.30
N GLU A 79 21.78 15.56 1.78
CA GLU A 79 21.59 15.02 3.13
C GLU A 79 22.05 13.56 3.24
N PHE A 80 21.87 12.77 2.18
CA PHE A 80 22.46 11.44 2.05
C PHE A 80 23.99 11.51 2.09
N LYS A 81 24.64 12.41 1.32
CA LYS A 81 26.10 12.60 1.39
C LYS A 81 26.57 12.98 2.79
N LYS A 82 25.81 13.79 3.54
CA LYS A 82 26.13 14.12 4.94
C LYS A 82 26.00 12.91 5.86
N LEU A 83 24.95 12.10 5.70
CA LEU A 83 24.73 10.89 6.48
C LEU A 83 25.77 9.80 6.15
N LEU A 84 26.13 9.71 4.87
CA LEU A 84 26.85 8.63 4.22
C LEU A 84 28.20 9.06 3.65
N ARG A 85 28.92 9.98 4.31
CA ARG A 85 30.16 10.65 3.82
C ARG A 85 31.22 9.75 3.12
N ALA A 86 31.12 8.42 3.18
CA ALA A 86 32.05 7.46 2.62
C ALA A 86 31.41 6.33 1.76
N THR A 87 30.09 6.30 1.48
CA THR A 87 29.47 5.06 0.95
C THR A 87 29.76 4.76 -0.52
N GLY A 88 30.24 5.69 -1.34
CA GLY A 88 30.63 5.37 -2.73
C GLY A 88 29.52 4.78 -3.62
N ILE A 89 28.25 4.86 -3.20
CA ILE A 89 27.11 4.36 -3.97
C ILE A 89 26.95 5.25 -5.21
N GLY A 90 27.15 4.67 -6.39
CA GLY A 90 27.11 5.39 -7.69
C GLY A 90 25.71 5.70 -8.23
N ALA A 91 24.65 5.26 -7.54
CA ALA A 91 23.26 5.50 -7.91
C ALA A 91 22.62 6.56 -7.01
N ARG A 92 21.64 7.31 -7.55
CA ARG A 92 20.89 8.29 -6.76
C ARG A 92 19.97 7.58 -5.77
N PRO A 93 19.73 8.11 -4.56
CA PRO A 93 18.82 7.50 -3.58
C PRO A 93 17.42 7.23 -4.13
N SER A 94 16.90 8.11 -4.99
CA SER A 94 15.61 7.95 -5.65
C SER A 94 15.57 6.75 -6.60
N GLU A 95 16.67 6.44 -7.28
CA GLU A 95 16.80 5.26 -8.16
C GLU A 95 16.85 3.96 -7.36
N LEU A 96 17.27 4.03 -6.09
CA LEU A 96 17.35 2.90 -5.18
C LEU A 96 16.08 2.72 -4.34
N GLY A 97 15.10 3.63 -4.47
CA GLY A 97 13.92 3.66 -3.61
C GLY A 97 14.27 3.91 -2.13
N LEU A 98 15.36 4.63 -1.85
CA LEU A 98 15.78 5.00 -0.50
C LEU A 98 15.35 6.43 -0.17
N SER A 99 15.05 6.63 1.11
CA SER A 99 14.59 7.87 1.73
C SER A 99 15.42 8.15 2.99
N LEU A 100 15.23 9.31 3.60
CA LEU A 100 15.68 9.63 4.95
C LEU A 100 14.48 9.80 5.85
N VAL A 101 14.64 9.45 7.12
CA VAL A 101 13.64 9.72 8.16
C VAL A 101 14.31 10.35 9.37
N SER A 102 13.59 11.26 10.03
CA SER A 102 14.00 11.86 11.31
C SER A 102 13.28 11.13 12.44
N LEU A 103 14.03 10.35 13.23
CA LEU A 103 13.44 9.69 14.40
C LEU A 103 12.92 10.70 15.43
N PRO A 104 13.54 11.87 15.69
CA PRO A 104 12.97 12.85 16.62
C PRO A 104 11.59 13.35 16.18
N MET A 105 11.42 13.60 14.88
CA MET A 105 10.12 13.96 14.32
C MET A 105 9.13 12.81 14.43
N LEU A 106 9.57 11.59 14.13
CA LEU A 106 8.78 10.37 14.23
C LEU A 106 8.29 10.12 15.68
N ALA A 107 9.18 10.27 16.65
CA ALA A 107 8.89 10.10 18.07
C ALA A 107 7.98 11.21 18.61
N ALA A 108 8.12 12.44 18.14
CA ALA A 108 7.21 13.52 18.53
C ALA A 108 5.78 13.25 18.03
N PHE A 109 5.65 12.71 16.82
CA PHE A 109 4.37 12.30 16.26
C PHE A 109 3.79 11.05 16.96
N ALA A 110 4.63 10.04 17.16
CA ALA A 110 4.29 8.78 17.81
C ALA A 110 5.21 8.52 19.00
N PRO A 111 4.90 9.09 20.18
CA PRO A 111 5.77 9.00 21.38
C PRO A 111 5.88 7.60 21.96
N LYS A 112 5.03 6.67 21.52
CA LYS A 112 5.05 5.25 21.92
C LYS A 112 5.66 4.33 20.84
N SER A 113 6.20 4.89 19.76
CA SER A 113 6.80 4.11 18.67
C SER A 113 8.14 3.51 19.08
N GLU A 114 8.59 2.48 18.34
CA GLU A 114 9.94 1.95 18.47
C GLU A 114 11.01 3.00 18.13
N ALA A 115 10.72 3.92 17.21
CA ALA A 115 11.58 5.08 16.96
C ALA A 115 11.80 5.94 18.22
N ALA A 116 10.75 6.15 19.03
CA ALA A 116 10.87 6.84 20.31
C ALA A 116 11.71 6.03 21.31
N ARG A 117 11.53 4.70 21.36
CA ARG A 117 12.34 3.81 22.20
C ARG A 117 13.81 3.81 21.79
N MET A 118 14.09 3.78 20.49
CA MET A 118 15.44 3.87 19.93
C MET A 118 16.12 5.19 20.33
N LEU A 119 15.45 6.33 20.25
CA LEU A 119 16.03 7.62 20.67
C LEU A 119 16.38 7.69 22.16
N ASN A 120 15.66 6.97 23.00
CA ASN A 120 15.95 6.90 24.44
C ASN A 120 17.15 5.97 24.75
N SER A 121 17.67 5.25 23.76
CA SER A 121 18.87 4.44 23.91
C SER A 121 20.14 5.30 23.79
N ALA A 122 21.12 5.08 24.68
CA ALA A 122 22.39 5.82 24.71
C ALA A 122 23.26 5.64 23.45
N GLN A 123 22.92 4.68 22.58
CA GLN A 123 23.74 4.29 21.42
C GLN A 123 23.49 5.14 20.16
N PHE A 124 22.46 6.00 20.15
CA PHE A 124 22.02 6.68 18.92
C PHE A 124 22.25 8.21 18.98
N ARG A 125 22.84 8.77 17.92
CA ARG A 125 23.20 10.21 17.83
C ARG A 125 22.94 10.87 16.48
N ALA A 126 22.35 10.17 15.50
CA ALA A 126 22.16 10.73 14.17
C ALA A 126 20.82 11.52 14.07
N PRO A 127 20.80 12.73 13.47
CA PRO A 127 19.56 13.48 13.27
C PRO A 127 18.65 12.87 12.18
N LEU A 128 19.23 12.10 11.25
CA LEU A 128 18.57 11.45 10.12
C LEU A 128 19.08 10.02 9.95
N TYR A 129 18.23 9.19 9.36
CA TYR A 129 18.45 7.76 9.13
C TYR A 129 18.09 7.41 7.70
N ILE A 130 18.73 6.39 7.11
CA ILE A 130 18.25 5.84 5.83
C ILE A 130 16.94 5.08 6.11
N LEU A 131 15.96 5.27 5.25
CA LEU A 131 14.68 4.58 5.25
C LEU A 131 14.51 3.86 3.90
N ASP A 132 14.28 2.55 3.94
CA ASP A 132 13.65 1.81 2.85
C ASP A 132 12.14 1.93 3.03
N ASN A 133 11.56 2.91 2.34
CA ASN A 133 10.14 3.20 2.40
C ASN A 133 9.30 2.19 1.61
N LEU A 134 9.90 1.26 0.85
CA LEU A 134 9.16 0.18 0.20
C LEU A 134 8.69 -0.83 1.25
N TYR A 135 9.49 -1.03 2.29
CA TYR A 135 9.31 -2.15 3.22
C TYR A 135 9.33 -1.77 4.70
N GLY A 136 9.51 -0.50 5.03
CA GLY A 136 9.49 -0.05 6.42
C GLY A 136 10.75 -0.41 7.18
N PHE A 137 11.91 -0.44 6.52
CA PHE A 137 13.17 -0.62 7.22
C PHE A 137 13.88 0.71 7.41
N VAL A 138 14.38 0.96 8.61
CA VAL A 138 15.31 2.05 8.89
C VAL A 138 16.70 1.48 9.13
N PHE A 139 17.71 2.23 8.70
CA PHE A 139 19.11 1.85 8.84
C PHE A 139 19.85 2.90 9.69
N PRO A 140 19.86 2.74 11.02
CA PRO A 140 20.80 3.43 11.92
C PRO A 140 22.25 3.21 11.56
N ARG A 141 22.98 4.32 11.39
CA ARG A 141 24.43 4.32 11.37
C ARG A 141 24.94 4.30 12.81
N LEU A 142 25.66 3.24 13.17
CA LEU A 142 26.28 3.04 14.48
C LEU A 142 27.58 3.87 14.60
N SER A 143 28.10 3.98 15.82
CA SER A 143 29.35 4.71 16.11
C SER A 143 30.58 4.13 15.41
N ASP A 144 30.56 2.83 15.09
CA ASP A 144 31.59 2.14 14.32
C ASP A 144 31.49 2.37 12.80
N GLY A 145 30.49 3.17 12.37
CA GLY A 145 30.24 3.51 10.98
C GLY A 145 29.40 2.49 10.21
N ARG A 146 29.07 1.33 10.78
CA ARG A 146 28.21 0.31 10.14
C ARG A 146 26.74 0.68 10.25
N PHE A 147 25.93 0.08 9.37
CA PHE A 147 24.48 0.17 9.45
C PHE A 147 23.92 -1.05 10.18
N HIS A 148 22.93 -0.80 11.04
CA HIS A 148 22.07 -1.83 11.58
C HIS A 148 20.70 -1.71 10.92
N ASN A 149 20.07 -2.83 10.57
CA ASN A 149 18.74 -2.85 10.00
C ASN A 149 17.69 -2.95 11.10
N HIS A 150 16.61 -2.18 10.97
CA HIS A 150 15.47 -2.30 11.86
C HIS A 150 14.18 -2.20 11.07
N CYS A 151 13.31 -3.21 11.19
CA CYS A 151 12.02 -3.25 10.52
C CYS A 151 10.96 -2.56 11.38
N LEU A 152 10.55 -1.34 11.03
CA LEU A 152 9.47 -0.62 11.72
C LEU A 152 8.13 -1.39 11.67
N ALA A 153 7.97 -2.30 10.70
CA ALA A 153 6.78 -3.13 10.58
C ALA A 153 6.75 -4.35 11.55
N ILE A 154 7.85 -4.66 12.27
CA ILE A 154 7.95 -5.88 13.08
C ILE A 154 7.03 -5.87 14.32
N ASP A 155 6.76 -4.69 14.89
CA ASP A 155 5.84 -4.52 16.02
C ASP A 155 4.39 -4.88 15.61
N PHE A 156 4.02 -4.64 14.34
CA PHE A 156 2.74 -5.07 13.79
C PHE A 156 2.67 -6.59 13.56
N TRP A 157 3.81 -7.24 13.32
CA TRP A 157 3.85 -8.68 13.03
C TRP A 157 3.70 -9.53 14.29
N GLY A 158 4.35 -9.11 15.38
CA GLY A 158 4.33 -9.87 16.65
C GLY A 158 2.91 -10.14 17.16
N SER A 159 2.01 -9.16 17.08
CA SER A 159 0.61 -9.32 17.51
C SER A 159 -0.27 -10.13 16.53
N ARG A 160 0.12 -10.20 15.24
CA ARG A 160 -0.64 -10.91 14.20
C ARG A 160 -0.29 -12.40 14.11
N LEU A 161 0.98 -12.75 14.31
CA LEU A 161 1.43 -14.14 14.29
C LEU A 161 0.71 -15.00 15.34
N ALA A 162 0.42 -14.44 16.52
CA ALA A 162 -0.33 -15.12 17.57
C ALA A 162 -1.77 -15.52 17.15
N LYS A 163 -2.31 -14.90 16.09
CA LYS A 163 -3.66 -15.17 15.56
C LYS A 163 -3.65 -16.06 14.32
N MET A 164 -2.48 -16.43 13.78
CA MET A 164 -2.36 -17.32 12.62
C MET A 164 -2.48 -18.79 13.03
N PRO A 165 -2.79 -19.71 12.08
CA PRO A 165 -2.69 -21.14 12.32
C PRO A 165 -1.31 -21.50 12.88
N LYS A 166 -1.28 -22.33 13.94
CA LYS A 166 -0.05 -22.60 14.72
C LYS A 166 1.13 -23.04 13.86
N PHE A 167 0.93 -23.96 12.91
CA PHE A 167 1.99 -24.43 12.01
C PHE A 167 2.59 -23.28 11.18
N LEU A 168 1.74 -22.39 10.66
CA LEU A 168 2.16 -21.23 9.87
C LEU A 168 2.89 -20.21 10.74
N ALA A 169 2.37 -19.94 11.94
CA ALA A 169 2.96 -19.00 12.89
C ALA A 169 4.34 -19.45 13.36
N GLU A 170 4.50 -20.73 13.71
CA GLU A 170 5.76 -21.30 14.18
C GLU A 170 6.86 -21.22 13.10
N ASP A 171 6.53 -21.54 11.86
CA ASP A 171 7.51 -21.51 10.77
C ASP A 171 7.82 -20.09 10.29
N LEU A 172 6.84 -19.18 10.27
CA LEU A 172 7.09 -17.75 10.06
C LEU A 172 7.97 -17.15 11.17
N TRP A 173 7.80 -17.62 12.42
CA TRP A 173 8.58 -17.14 13.57
C TRP A 173 10.02 -17.65 13.56
N LYS A 174 10.26 -18.91 13.16
CA LYS A 174 11.61 -19.48 13.03
C LYS A 174 12.47 -18.74 12.01
N ILE A 175 11.86 -18.14 10.99
CA ILE A 175 12.54 -17.45 9.87
C ILE A 175 12.53 -15.92 10.09
N ARG A 176 12.50 -15.46 11.36
CA ARG A 176 12.18 -14.09 11.77
C ARG A 176 12.80 -12.96 10.91
N ALA A 177 11.91 -12.10 10.41
CA ALA A 177 11.94 -10.67 10.02
C ALA A 177 13.20 -9.92 9.51
N ASP A 178 14.42 -10.27 9.90
CA ASP A 178 15.61 -9.56 9.37
C ASP A 178 16.02 -10.12 8.01
N THR A 179 15.56 -11.34 7.68
CA THR A 179 15.86 -12.04 6.43
C THR A 179 14.60 -12.44 5.64
N LEU A 180 13.41 -12.41 6.24
CA LEU A 180 12.17 -12.76 5.55
C LEU A 180 11.54 -11.56 4.86
N LEU A 181 11.72 -11.51 3.56
CA LEU A 181 11.18 -10.47 2.70
C LEU A 181 9.67 -10.60 2.44
N SER A 182 9.17 -11.83 2.24
CA SER A 182 7.76 -12.11 1.93
C SER A 182 7.23 -13.30 2.74
N GLY A 183 6.32 -13.04 3.69
CA GLY A 183 5.60 -14.09 4.41
C GLY A 183 4.61 -14.84 3.52
N GLY A 184 4.09 -14.18 2.48
CA GLY A 184 3.23 -14.74 1.47
C GLY A 184 3.93 -15.84 0.69
N ALA A 185 5.16 -15.61 0.22
CA ALA A 185 5.92 -16.61 -0.53
C ALA A 185 6.12 -17.89 0.28
N LEU A 186 6.46 -17.76 1.57
CA LEU A 186 6.55 -18.90 2.48
C LEU A 186 5.19 -19.58 2.68
N SER A 187 4.14 -18.80 2.93
CA SER A 187 2.78 -19.30 3.10
C SER A 187 2.30 -20.08 1.87
N GLY A 188 2.57 -19.58 0.67
CA GLY A 188 2.23 -20.25 -0.59
C GLY A 188 2.96 -21.59 -0.75
N ARG A 189 4.24 -21.66 -0.42
CA ARG A 189 5.00 -22.93 -0.44
C ARG A 189 4.49 -23.95 0.56
N LEU A 190 4.09 -23.50 1.75
CA LEU A 190 3.52 -24.37 2.79
C LEU A 190 2.12 -24.85 2.45
N LEU A 191 1.26 -23.95 1.96
CA LEU A 191 -0.14 -24.27 1.65
C LEU A 191 -0.28 -25.07 0.35
N PHE A 192 0.61 -24.87 -0.62
CA PHE A 192 0.49 -25.41 -1.97
C PHE A 192 1.64 -26.36 -2.34
N GLU A 193 2.16 -27.12 -1.38
CA GLU A 193 3.31 -28.04 -1.55
C GLU A 193 3.16 -29.05 -2.70
N ASN A 194 1.92 -29.37 -3.11
CA ASN A 194 1.64 -30.31 -4.21
C ASN A 194 1.66 -29.64 -5.59
N LEU A 195 1.59 -28.31 -5.63
CA LEU A 195 1.66 -27.51 -6.86
C LEU A 195 3.01 -26.80 -7.00
N ILE A 196 3.71 -26.59 -5.89
CA ILE A 196 4.92 -25.80 -5.81
C ILE A 196 6.02 -26.67 -5.22
N SER A 197 7.08 -26.87 -5.99
CA SER A 197 8.26 -27.61 -5.52
C SER A 197 8.86 -26.97 -4.27
N SER A 198 9.28 -27.83 -3.34
CA SER A 198 10.06 -27.42 -2.16
C SER A 198 11.35 -26.71 -2.58
N GLU A 199 11.73 -25.66 -1.87
CA GLU A 199 12.97 -24.91 -2.12
C GLU A 199 13.87 -24.95 -0.89
N VAL A 200 15.08 -25.49 -1.06
CA VAL A 200 16.06 -25.70 0.01
C VAL A 200 16.84 -24.41 0.27
N ASP A 201 17.12 -23.62 -0.77
CA ASP A 201 17.81 -22.34 -0.66
C ASP A 201 16.92 -21.31 0.05
N SER A 202 17.39 -20.76 1.17
CA SER A 202 16.62 -19.84 2.01
C SER A 202 16.27 -18.51 1.31
N ILE A 203 17.14 -18.05 0.40
CA ILE A 203 16.93 -16.83 -0.39
C ILE A 203 15.87 -17.10 -1.46
N LYS A 204 16.00 -18.21 -2.20
CA LYS A 204 14.99 -18.60 -3.20
C LYS A 204 13.65 -18.95 -2.57
N ARG A 205 13.63 -19.48 -1.35
CA ARG A 205 12.40 -19.72 -0.60
C ARG A 205 11.60 -18.44 -0.35
N SER A 206 12.30 -17.31 -0.19
CA SER A 206 11.71 -15.98 -0.05
C SER A 206 11.20 -15.39 -1.37
N GLN A 207 11.57 -16.00 -2.52
CA GLN A 207 11.02 -15.63 -3.82
C GLN A 207 9.64 -16.27 -4.01
N VAL A 208 8.71 -15.46 -4.49
CA VAL A 208 7.35 -15.91 -4.80
C VAL A 208 7.44 -16.94 -5.94
N PRO A 209 6.94 -18.17 -5.73
CA PRO A 209 6.90 -19.20 -6.77
C PRO A 209 6.03 -18.76 -7.96
N GLU A 210 6.36 -19.27 -9.15
CA GLU A 210 5.67 -18.93 -10.39
C GLU A 210 5.21 -20.20 -11.13
N LEU A 211 3.98 -20.20 -11.64
CA LEU A 211 3.42 -21.25 -12.50
C LEU A 211 2.96 -20.66 -13.83
N VAL A 212 3.11 -21.40 -14.92
CA VAL A 212 2.66 -20.99 -16.26
C VAL A 212 1.28 -21.57 -16.55
N VAL A 213 0.34 -20.70 -16.89
CA VAL A 213 -1.04 -21.04 -17.24
C VAL A 213 -1.22 -20.95 -18.75
N ARG A 214 -1.64 -22.05 -19.38
CA ARG A 214 -1.69 -22.18 -20.85
C ARG A 214 -3.08 -21.96 -21.44
N SER A 215 -4.13 -22.21 -20.68
CA SER A 215 -5.53 -22.09 -21.10
C SER A 215 -6.42 -21.73 -19.92
N GLU A 216 -7.64 -21.28 -20.19
CA GLU A 216 -8.66 -21.04 -19.18
C GLU A 216 -9.01 -22.31 -18.36
N SER A 217 -9.09 -23.50 -18.99
CA SER A 217 -9.31 -24.75 -18.26
C SER A 217 -8.18 -25.05 -17.27
N HIS A 218 -6.93 -24.85 -17.71
CA HIS A 218 -5.76 -25.03 -16.86
C HIS A 218 -5.74 -24.02 -15.70
N LEU A 219 -6.22 -22.78 -15.91
CA LEU A 219 -6.41 -21.83 -14.81
C LEU A 219 -7.39 -22.37 -13.78
N PHE A 220 -8.55 -22.89 -14.20
CA PHE A 220 -9.55 -23.44 -13.30
C PHE A 220 -9.06 -24.67 -12.55
N GLU A 221 -8.30 -25.55 -13.20
CA GLU A 221 -7.65 -26.69 -12.55
C GLU A 221 -6.72 -26.24 -11.42
N ILE A 222 -5.81 -25.28 -11.70
CA ILE A 222 -4.90 -24.72 -10.69
C ILE A 222 -5.70 -24.06 -9.56
N VAL A 223 -6.67 -23.19 -9.87
CA VAL A 223 -7.43 -22.46 -8.85
C VAL A 223 -8.26 -23.41 -7.98
N THR A 224 -8.82 -24.47 -8.55
CA THR A 224 -9.55 -25.49 -7.79
C THR A 224 -8.63 -26.17 -6.79
N ALA A 225 -7.46 -26.64 -7.24
CA ALA A 225 -6.47 -27.25 -6.36
C ALA A 225 -5.97 -26.29 -5.26
N LEU A 226 -5.76 -25.00 -5.59
CA LEU A 226 -5.41 -23.99 -4.59
C LEU A 226 -6.52 -23.82 -3.53
N LYS A 227 -7.79 -23.72 -3.96
CA LYS A 227 -8.94 -23.54 -3.06
C LYS A 227 -9.14 -24.74 -2.14
N GLU A 228 -9.01 -25.97 -2.65
CA GLU A 228 -9.08 -27.19 -1.84
C GLU A 228 -8.03 -27.21 -0.74
N ARG A 229 -6.80 -26.81 -1.06
CA ARG A 229 -5.71 -26.74 -0.07
C ARG A 229 -5.92 -25.63 0.95
N ALA A 230 -6.36 -24.46 0.51
CA ALA A 230 -6.69 -23.35 1.40
C ALA A 230 -7.82 -23.71 2.38
N ALA A 231 -8.84 -24.46 1.93
CA ALA A 231 -9.94 -24.92 2.77
C ALA A 231 -9.49 -25.88 3.89
N GLY A 232 -8.36 -26.59 3.71
CA GLY A 232 -7.75 -27.41 4.75
C GLY A 232 -7.06 -26.61 5.86
N ALA A 233 -6.79 -25.32 5.63
CA ALA A 233 -6.19 -24.42 6.61
C ALA A 233 -7.24 -23.48 7.20
N LYS A 234 -7.35 -23.48 8.53
CA LYS A 234 -8.34 -22.66 9.25
C LYS A 234 -8.19 -21.18 8.88
N ASP A 235 -9.32 -20.56 8.55
CA ASP A 235 -9.46 -19.11 8.28
C ASP A 235 -8.64 -18.58 7.10
N VAL A 236 -8.11 -19.44 6.22
CA VAL A 236 -7.41 -19.01 5.00
C VAL A 236 -8.39 -18.78 3.85
N GLN A 237 -8.29 -17.62 3.22
CA GLN A 237 -9.01 -17.24 2.00
C GLN A 237 -8.04 -16.95 0.86
N LEU A 238 -8.44 -17.29 -0.36
CA LEU A 238 -7.68 -16.96 -1.55
C LEU A 238 -8.23 -15.71 -2.22
N TRP A 239 -7.32 -14.77 -2.47
CA TRP A 239 -7.59 -13.56 -3.21
C TRP A 239 -6.64 -13.46 -4.41
N PHE A 240 -7.08 -12.74 -5.42
CA PHE A 240 -6.41 -12.64 -6.71
C PHE A 240 -6.22 -11.19 -7.11
N ARG A 241 -5.16 -10.91 -7.87
CA ARG A 241 -4.97 -9.61 -8.52
C ARG A 241 -4.38 -9.80 -9.91
N GLY A 242 -5.02 -9.23 -10.92
CA GLY A 242 -4.49 -9.19 -12.28
C GLY A 242 -3.55 -8.02 -12.50
N GLN A 243 -2.44 -8.25 -13.19
CA GLN A 243 -1.63 -7.19 -13.80
C GLN A 243 -1.17 -7.59 -15.20
N ARG A 244 -1.01 -6.58 -16.04
CA ARG A 244 -0.60 -6.69 -17.45
C ARG A 244 0.84 -7.20 -17.62
N ALA A 245 1.67 -6.95 -16.61
CA ALA A 245 3.03 -7.44 -16.47
C ALA A 245 3.39 -7.45 -14.97
N ASP A 246 4.44 -8.16 -14.60
CA ASP A 246 4.98 -8.11 -13.24
C ASP A 246 5.96 -6.95 -13.12
N HIS A 247 5.40 -5.77 -12.82
CA HIS A 247 6.18 -4.58 -12.54
C HIS A 247 7.09 -4.83 -11.34
N LYS A 248 8.36 -4.45 -11.43
CA LYS A 248 9.34 -4.66 -10.36
C LYS A 248 9.55 -3.41 -9.52
N VAL A 249 9.93 -3.60 -8.26
CA VAL A 249 10.57 -2.52 -7.48
C VAL A 249 11.94 -2.16 -8.09
N PRO A 250 12.52 -0.99 -7.78
CA PRO A 250 13.83 -0.63 -8.32
C PRO A 250 14.91 -1.68 -8.03
N ASP A 251 15.90 -1.82 -8.94
CA ASP A 251 17.04 -2.70 -8.72
C ASP A 251 17.95 -2.10 -7.62
N ARG A 252 18.16 -2.87 -6.57
CA ARG A 252 18.90 -2.47 -5.38
C ARG A 252 20.14 -3.34 -5.15
N LYS A 253 20.60 -4.11 -6.14
CA LYS A 253 21.80 -4.96 -6.03
C LYS A 253 23.05 -4.18 -5.61
N SER A 254 23.15 -2.91 -5.98
CA SER A 254 24.25 -2.02 -5.58
C SER A 254 24.32 -1.76 -4.07
N LEU A 255 23.26 -2.05 -3.31
CA LEU A 255 23.24 -1.93 -1.85
C LEU A 255 23.84 -3.15 -1.12
N LEU A 256 24.00 -4.29 -1.81
CA LEU A 256 24.47 -5.54 -1.20
C LEU A 256 25.85 -5.41 -0.53
N PRO A 257 26.87 -4.77 -1.16
CA PRO A 257 28.20 -4.65 -0.55
C PRO A 257 28.20 -3.84 0.76
N PHE A 258 27.16 -3.04 1.00
CA PHE A 258 27.05 -2.15 2.16
C PHE A 258 26.23 -2.77 3.30
N GLY A 259 25.66 -3.96 3.09
CA GLY A 259 24.82 -4.63 4.08
C GLY A 259 23.56 -3.85 4.46
N LEU A 260 23.14 -2.89 3.64
CA LEU A 260 21.99 -2.03 3.92
C LEU A 260 20.70 -2.83 3.84
N THR A 261 20.47 -3.50 2.73
CA THR A 261 19.21 -4.21 2.45
C THR A 261 19.53 -5.68 2.15
N PRO A 262 19.43 -6.60 3.13
CA PRO A 262 19.87 -7.99 2.96
C PRO A 262 19.10 -8.76 1.88
N TYR A 263 17.94 -8.25 1.47
CA TYR A 263 17.07 -8.78 0.42
C TYR A 263 17.22 -8.08 -0.94
N SER A 264 18.20 -7.18 -1.10
CA SER A 264 18.42 -6.41 -2.34
C SER A 264 18.68 -7.24 -3.60
N ASN A 265 19.03 -8.51 -3.44
CA ASN A 265 19.25 -9.44 -4.54
C ASN A 265 17.95 -10.07 -5.08
N ILE A 266 16.81 -9.87 -4.41
CA ILE A 266 15.53 -10.44 -4.82
C ILE A 266 14.78 -9.44 -5.71
N SER A 267 14.41 -9.88 -6.93
CA SER A 267 13.59 -9.08 -7.86
C SER A 267 12.11 -9.21 -7.50
N GLU A 268 11.60 -8.26 -6.74
CA GLU A 268 10.24 -8.30 -6.23
C GLU A 268 9.23 -7.55 -7.09
N SER A 269 7.99 -8.04 -7.01
CA SER A 269 6.83 -7.39 -7.59
C SER A 269 6.48 -6.10 -6.87
N SER A 270 6.17 -5.06 -7.64
CA SER A 270 5.66 -3.79 -7.18
C SER A 270 4.13 -3.87 -7.10
N LEU A 271 3.64 -4.09 -5.89
CA LEU A 271 2.24 -3.98 -5.51
C LEU A 271 2.00 -2.72 -4.66
N VAL A 272 2.70 -1.64 -5.01
CA VAL A 272 2.52 -0.32 -4.39
C VAL A 272 1.14 0.24 -4.77
N PRO A 273 0.26 0.55 -3.79
CA PRO A 273 -1.03 1.20 -4.02
C PRO A 273 -0.92 2.52 -4.78
N SER A 274 -2.03 2.92 -5.43
CA SER A 274 -2.07 4.08 -6.33
C SER A 274 -1.56 5.36 -5.67
N LEU A 275 -1.95 5.63 -4.42
CA LEU A 275 -1.57 6.83 -3.69
C LEU A 275 -0.06 6.96 -3.52
N TYR A 276 0.64 5.85 -3.25
CA TYR A 276 2.06 5.87 -2.94
C TYR A 276 2.99 5.94 -4.14
N ARG A 277 2.47 5.74 -5.37
CA ARG A 277 3.30 5.77 -6.59
C ARG A 277 3.81 7.17 -6.93
N ARG A 278 3.06 8.21 -6.54
CA ARG A 278 3.37 9.61 -6.82
C ARG A 278 3.36 10.49 -5.57
N PHE A 279 3.35 9.85 -4.39
CA PHE A 279 3.17 10.53 -3.11
C PHE A 279 4.26 11.57 -2.82
N ASP A 280 5.50 11.28 -3.22
CA ASP A 280 6.64 12.18 -2.99
C ASP A 280 6.50 13.52 -3.72
N GLU A 281 5.82 13.54 -4.87
CA GLU A 281 5.58 14.77 -5.65
C GLU A 281 4.73 15.79 -4.86
N HIS A 282 3.89 15.32 -3.94
CA HIS A 282 3.04 16.17 -3.11
C HIS A 282 3.81 16.83 -1.97
N PHE A 283 5.09 16.49 -1.76
CA PHE A 283 5.89 16.96 -0.63
C PHE A 283 6.96 17.98 -0.98
N GLU A 284 6.99 18.42 -2.23
CA GLU A 284 7.89 19.48 -2.70
C GLU A 284 7.59 20.84 -2.04
N SER A 285 6.31 21.10 -1.71
CA SER A 285 5.90 22.33 -1.02
C SER A 285 4.67 22.12 -0.14
N PHE A 286 4.45 23.04 0.81
CA PHE A 286 3.21 23.05 1.60
C PHE A 286 1.97 23.17 0.70
N ASP A 287 2.02 24.03 -0.32
CA ASP A 287 0.88 24.27 -1.21
C ASP A 287 0.49 23.00 -2.00
N LEU A 288 1.47 22.23 -2.49
CA LEU A 288 1.21 20.97 -3.20
C LEU A 288 0.60 19.90 -2.29
N TYR A 289 1.07 19.82 -1.05
CA TYR A 289 0.53 18.90 -0.06
C TYR A 289 -0.88 19.30 0.37
N GLU A 290 -1.11 20.59 0.63
CA GLU A 290 -2.43 21.12 0.99
C GLU A 290 -3.44 20.89 -0.13
N GLN A 291 -3.08 21.12 -1.40
CA GLN A 291 -3.92 20.79 -2.55
C GLN A 291 -4.28 19.30 -2.58
N PHE A 292 -3.31 18.43 -2.35
CA PHE A 292 -3.54 16.99 -2.27
C PHE A 292 -4.50 16.63 -1.13
N LEU A 293 -4.29 17.17 0.08
CA LEU A 293 -5.19 16.94 1.21
C LEU A 293 -6.60 17.49 0.96
N HIS A 294 -6.74 18.64 0.29
CA HIS A 294 -8.04 19.18 -0.09
C HIS A 294 -8.80 18.20 -0.99
N GLU A 295 -8.12 17.67 -2.02
CA GLU A 295 -8.74 16.74 -2.96
C GLU A 295 -9.12 15.42 -2.28
N LEU A 296 -8.27 14.87 -1.41
CA LEU A 296 -8.63 13.71 -0.59
C LEU A 296 -9.81 14.00 0.35
N THR A 297 -9.89 15.21 0.91
CA THR A 297 -10.97 15.61 1.81
C THR A 297 -12.30 15.69 1.07
N GLU A 298 -12.31 16.18 -0.17
CA GLU A 298 -13.50 16.17 -1.03
C GLU A 298 -13.99 14.75 -1.31
N TRP A 299 -13.06 13.84 -1.61
CA TRP A 299 -13.36 12.43 -1.76
C TRP A 299 -13.97 11.85 -0.48
N VAL A 300 -13.31 12.00 0.67
CA VAL A 300 -13.81 11.47 1.95
C VAL A 300 -15.20 12.00 2.27
N ASP A 301 -15.44 13.30 2.07
CA ASP A 301 -16.74 13.91 2.31
C ASP A 301 -17.84 13.34 1.40
N ALA A 302 -17.55 13.14 0.12
CA ALA A 302 -18.47 12.50 -0.82
C ALA A 302 -18.88 11.10 -0.33
N ALA A 303 -17.94 10.31 0.18
CA ALA A 303 -18.26 9.00 0.71
C ALA A 303 -19.04 9.00 2.03
N ARG A 304 -19.02 10.10 2.81
CA ARG A 304 -19.88 10.23 4.01
C ARG A 304 -21.36 10.16 3.67
N HIS A 305 -21.72 10.59 2.46
CA HIS A 305 -23.09 10.56 1.97
C HIS A 305 -23.49 9.20 1.40
N ILE A 306 -22.53 8.41 0.92
CA ILE A 306 -22.76 7.04 0.39
C ILE A 306 -22.83 6.02 1.52
N ILE A 307 -21.93 6.12 2.49
CA ILE A 307 -21.88 5.25 3.67
C ILE A 307 -22.09 6.12 4.93
N PRO A 308 -23.33 6.20 5.44
CA PRO A 308 -23.60 6.93 6.67
C PRO A 308 -22.90 6.26 7.86
N ASP A 309 -22.69 7.02 8.93
CA ASP A 309 -22.15 6.46 10.17
C ASP A 309 -23.18 5.52 10.82
N ASP A 310 -22.92 4.22 10.79
CA ASP A 310 -23.77 3.18 11.39
C ASP A 310 -23.00 2.42 12.49
N ALA A 311 -23.56 2.43 13.71
CA ALA A 311 -22.98 1.76 14.87
C ALA A 311 -22.93 0.22 14.72
N SER A 312 -23.84 -0.37 13.92
CA SER A 312 -23.89 -1.80 13.64
C SER A 312 -22.75 -2.23 12.71
N LEU A 313 -22.45 -1.43 11.68
CA LEU A 313 -21.28 -1.62 10.82
C LEU A 313 -19.98 -1.54 11.64
N SER A 314 -19.92 -0.59 12.57
CA SER A 314 -18.83 -0.43 13.54
C SER A 314 -18.58 -1.68 14.36
N SER A 315 -19.63 -2.23 14.96
CA SER A 315 -19.54 -3.39 15.85
C SER A 315 -19.14 -4.66 15.10
N ASN A 316 -19.77 -4.94 13.95
CA ASN A 316 -19.50 -6.11 13.12
C ASN A 316 -18.05 -6.11 12.59
N PHE A 317 -17.54 -4.94 12.21
CA PHE A 317 -16.17 -4.82 11.75
C PHE A 317 -15.15 -5.05 12.85
N VAL A 318 -15.31 -4.44 14.03
CA VAL A 318 -14.37 -4.64 15.16
C VAL A 318 -14.29 -6.12 15.52
N GLN A 319 -15.43 -6.82 15.49
CA GLN A 319 -15.48 -8.27 15.73
C GLN A 319 -14.69 -9.06 14.67
N ARG A 320 -14.81 -8.70 13.38
CA ARG A 320 -14.13 -9.38 12.26
C ARG A 320 -12.67 -8.95 12.09
N ASN A 321 -12.33 -7.75 12.54
CA ASN A 321 -11.03 -7.11 12.37
C ASN A 321 -10.47 -6.60 13.70
N PRO A 322 -10.19 -7.50 14.66
CA PRO A 322 -9.73 -7.15 16.01
C PRO A 322 -8.33 -6.52 16.05
N HIS A 323 -7.75 -6.20 14.89
CA HIS A 323 -6.43 -5.58 14.72
C HIS A 323 -6.52 -4.16 14.15
N ALA A 324 -7.71 -3.63 13.90
CA ALA A 324 -7.93 -2.23 13.57
C ALA A 324 -7.69 -1.33 14.80
N LEU A 325 -7.09 -0.16 14.59
CA LEU A 325 -6.58 0.72 15.65
C LEU A 325 -7.66 1.61 16.29
N SER A 326 -8.83 1.79 15.66
CA SER A 326 -9.99 2.46 16.25
C SER A 326 -11.30 2.16 15.50
N ALA A 327 -12.44 2.27 16.20
CA ALA A 327 -13.76 2.22 15.58
C ALA A 327 -14.03 3.43 14.66
N SER A 328 -13.48 4.61 14.96
CA SER A 328 -13.57 5.80 14.10
C SER A 328 -12.84 5.65 12.77
N GLY A 329 -11.77 4.85 12.74
CA GLY A 329 -11.06 4.54 11.50
C GLY A 329 -11.84 3.59 10.58
N LEU A 330 -12.94 2.98 11.05
CA LEU A 330 -13.79 2.13 10.23
C LEU A 330 -14.50 2.92 9.12
N THR A 331 -15.26 3.96 9.47
CA THR A 331 -16.06 4.62 8.43
C THR A 331 -15.14 5.30 7.43
N SER A 332 -14.02 5.85 7.91
CA SER A 332 -12.90 6.34 7.09
C SER A 332 -12.32 5.30 6.14
N PHE A 333 -12.09 4.08 6.64
CA PHE A 333 -11.68 2.93 5.84
C PHE A 333 -12.74 2.63 4.79
N GLN A 334 -13.94 2.23 5.19
CA GLN A 334 -15.04 1.88 4.27
C GLN A 334 -15.29 2.94 3.19
N ARG A 335 -15.23 4.22 3.57
CA ARG A 335 -15.35 5.36 2.66
C ARG A 335 -14.19 5.41 1.66
N GLY A 336 -12.95 5.43 2.13
CA GLY A 336 -11.78 5.41 1.25
C GLY A 336 -11.74 4.19 0.32
N LEU A 337 -12.26 3.05 0.80
CA LEU A 337 -12.34 1.80 0.07
C LEU A 337 -13.36 1.83 -1.08
N VAL A 338 -14.56 2.39 -0.87
CA VAL A 338 -15.55 2.59 -1.94
C VAL A 338 -14.98 3.48 -3.02
N LEU A 339 -14.41 4.62 -2.62
CA LEU A 339 -14.00 5.65 -3.55
C LEU A 339 -12.84 5.22 -4.44
N GLN A 340 -11.97 4.32 -3.95
CA GLN A 340 -10.91 3.71 -4.76
C GLN A 340 -11.47 3.08 -6.03
N GLN A 341 -12.62 2.39 -5.93
CA GLN A 341 -13.27 1.76 -7.09
C GLN A 341 -13.72 2.79 -8.13
N TYR A 342 -13.84 4.05 -7.74
CA TYR A 342 -14.30 5.16 -8.58
C TYR A 342 -13.19 6.16 -8.93
N GLY A 343 -11.91 5.84 -8.64
CA GLY A 343 -10.76 6.66 -9.06
C GLY A 343 -10.09 7.46 -7.95
N ALA A 344 -10.60 7.42 -6.71
CA ALA A 344 -9.89 8.05 -5.60
C ALA A 344 -8.56 7.34 -5.33
N PRO A 345 -7.48 8.10 -5.07
CA PRO A 345 -6.21 7.49 -4.70
C PRO A 345 -6.34 6.88 -3.29
N SER A 346 -5.76 5.71 -3.08
CA SER A 346 -5.89 5.03 -1.79
C SER A 346 -4.58 4.36 -1.35
N THR A 347 -4.55 4.05 -0.05
CA THR A 347 -3.47 3.30 0.60
C THR A 347 -3.67 1.78 0.50
N TYR A 348 -4.69 1.33 -0.24
CA TYR A 348 -5.10 -0.06 -0.31
C TYR A 348 -4.86 -0.61 -1.71
N LEU A 349 -4.61 -1.91 -1.80
CA LEU A 349 -4.47 -2.59 -3.06
C LEU A 349 -5.75 -3.37 -3.39
N ASP A 350 -6.28 -3.15 -4.60
CA ASP A 350 -7.41 -3.92 -5.12
C ASP A 350 -7.05 -5.39 -5.30
N ILE A 351 -7.89 -6.25 -4.75
CA ILE A 351 -7.87 -7.69 -4.95
C ILE A 351 -9.30 -8.15 -5.29
N THR A 352 -9.45 -9.36 -5.78
CA THR A 352 -10.75 -9.94 -6.09
C THR A 352 -10.78 -11.40 -5.65
N SER A 353 -11.93 -11.88 -5.19
CA SER A 353 -12.11 -13.30 -4.88
C SER A 353 -12.39 -14.15 -6.14
N ASP A 354 -12.60 -13.50 -7.29
CA ASP A 354 -12.89 -14.14 -8.57
C ASP A 354 -11.64 -14.19 -9.48
N PRO A 355 -11.11 -15.38 -9.80
CA PRO A 355 -9.96 -15.52 -10.69
C PRO A 355 -10.22 -15.01 -12.12
N MET A 356 -11.47 -15.00 -12.60
CA MET A 356 -11.80 -14.51 -13.95
C MET A 356 -11.78 -12.99 -14.02
N ILE A 357 -12.16 -12.31 -12.94
CA ILE A 357 -12.02 -10.86 -12.85
C ILE A 357 -10.54 -10.48 -12.78
N ALA A 358 -9.73 -11.22 -12.01
CA ALA A 358 -8.28 -11.03 -12.02
C ALA A 358 -7.67 -11.31 -13.41
N THR A 359 -8.15 -12.34 -14.11
CA THR A 359 -7.74 -12.62 -15.50
C THR A 359 -8.08 -11.44 -16.41
N TRP A 360 -9.28 -10.88 -16.30
CA TRP A 360 -9.71 -9.73 -17.09
C TRP A 360 -8.75 -8.55 -16.92
N PHE A 361 -8.43 -8.17 -15.68
CA PHE A 361 -7.47 -7.09 -15.40
C PHE A 361 -6.03 -7.40 -15.84
N ALA A 362 -5.66 -8.68 -15.90
CA ALA A 362 -4.35 -9.07 -16.42
C ALA A 362 -4.28 -8.93 -17.95
N THR A 363 -5.37 -9.20 -18.67
CA THR A 363 -5.38 -9.28 -20.14
C THR A 363 -5.88 -8.02 -20.84
N HIS A 364 -6.41 -7.03 -20.11
CA HIS A 364 -6.88 -5.77 -20.69
C HIS A 364 -5.96 -4.60 -20.37
N LYS A 365 -5.65 -3.79 -21.38
CA LYS A 365 -5.02 -2.48 -21.24
C LYS A 365 -6.09 -1.45 -20.93
N CYS A 366 -5.87 -0.67 -19.88
CA CYS A 366 -6.66 0.51 -19.55
C CYS A 366 -5.90 1.76 -20.00
N ILE A 367 -6.59 2.65 -20.71
CA ILE A 367 -6.17 4.02 -20.98
C ILE A 367 -7.17 4.93 -20.28
N GLN A 368 -6.68 5.96 -19.59
CA GLN A 368 -7.51 6.95 -18.92
C GLN A 368 -7.26 8.32 -19.57
N ASP A 369 -8.32 9.04 -19.90
CA ASP A 369 -8.22 10.42 -20.40
C ASP A 369 -8.22 11.46 -19.26
N GLU A 370 -8.16 12.75 -19.63
CA GLU A 370 -8.07 13.86 -18.68
C GLU A 370 -9.35 14.09 -17.85
N VAL A 371 -10.49 13.54 -18.29
CA VAL A 371 -11.78 13.65 -17.57
C VAL A 371 -12.13 12.37 -16.80
N GLY A 372 -11.27 11.36 -16.84
CA GLY A 372 -11.46 10.10 -16.11
C GLY A 372 -12.21 9.02 -16.88
N VAL A 373 -12.46 9.19 -18.18
CA VAL A 373 -12.99 8.10 -19.01
C VAL A 373 -11.92 7.04 -19.21
N LEU A 374 -12.30 5.78 -18.96
CA LEU A 374 -11.51 4.59 -19.10
C LEU A 374 -11.87 3.87 -20.40
N ASP A 375 -10.87 3.66 -21.24
CA ASP A 375 -10.95 2.81 -22.41
C ASP A 375 -10.19 1.49 -22.17
N PHE A 376 -10.85 0.38 -22.48
CA PHE A 376 -10.32 -0.96 -22.25
C PHE A 376 -10.20 -1.72 -23.57
N SER A 377 -8.98 -2.19 -23.84
CA SER A 377 -8.69 -3.03 -25.00
C SER A 377 -8.01 -4.33 -24.57
N SER A 378 -8.41 -5.45 -25.17
CA SER A 378 -7.68 -6.71 -25.03
C SER A 378 -6.24 -6.51 -25.51
N MET A 379 -5.29 -7.07 -24.77
CA MET A 379 -3.88 -7.04 -25.15
C MET A 379 -3.46 -8.33 -25.83
N GLU A 380 -2.51 -8.20 -26.74
CA GLU A 380 -1.70 -9.31 -27.21
C GLU A 380 -0.34 -9.26 -26.51
N TRP A 381 0.21 -10.44 -26.22
CA TRP A 381 1.56 -10.58 -25.67
C TRP A 381 2.23 -11.80 -26.28
N SER A 382 3.54 -11.74 -26.42
CA SER A 382 4.37 -12.75 -27.07
C SER A 382 5.78 -12.74 -26.50
N GLY A 383 6.63 -13.66 -26.97
CA GLY A 383 8.02 -13.79 -26.58
C GLY A 383 8.24 -14.57 -25.28
N ASP A 384 9.50 -14.86 -24.99
CA ASP A 384 9.91 -15.75 -23.91
C ASP A 384 10.18 -15.04 -22.57
N ASP A 385 10.14 -13.71 -22.56
CA ASP A 385 10.33 -12.91 -21.35
C ASP A 385 9.08 -12.93 -20.47
N THR A 386 9.03 -13.89 -19.54
CA THR A 386 7.92 -14.12 -18.61
C THR A 386 7.65 -12.94 -17.67
N SER A 387 8.59 -12.00 -17.52
CA SER A 387 8.37 -10.78 -16.72
C SER A 387 7.36 -9.84 -17.37
N LYS A 388 7.23 -9.90 -18.70
CA LYS A 388 6.28 -9.10 -19.50
C LYS A 388 4.93 -9.78 -19.69
N TRP A 389 4.79 -11.04 -19.30
CA TRP A 389 3.52 -11.75 -19.45
C TRP A 389 2.49 -11.24 -18.43
N PRO A 390 1.21 -11.18 -18.81
CA PRO A 390 0.11 -10.99 -17.87
C PRO A 390 0.22 -11.96 -16.69
N THR A 391 0.00 -11.44 -15.51
CA THR A 391 0.24 -12.16 -14.26
C THR A 391 -0.96 -12.03 -13.33
N ILE A 392 -1.42 -13.15 -12.80
CA ILE A 392 -2.38 -13.19 -11.70
C ILE A 392 -1.59 -13.49 -10.42
N PHE A 393 -1.59 -12.56 -9.48
CA PHE A 393 -1.05 -12.76 -8.14
C PHE A 393 -2.08 -13.48 -7.29
N VAL A 394 -1.66 -14.51 -6.56
CA VAL A 394 -2.49 -15.25 -5.60
C VAL A 394 -2.02 -14.89 -4.20
N LEU A 395 -2.96 -14.44 -3.38
CA LEU A 395 -2.74 -13.99 -2.01
C LEU A 395 -3.49 -14.94 -1.04
N PRO A 396 -2.80 -15.86 -0.36
CA PRO A 396 -3.40 -16.64 0.72
C PRO A 396 -3.48 -15.77 1.97
N LEU A 397 -4.67 -15.27 2.29
CA LEU A 397 -4.90 -14.35 3.39
C LEU A 397 -5.62 -15.01 4.57
N VAL A 398 -5.14 -14.79 5.79
CA VAL A 398 -5.73 -15.35 7.01
C VAL A 398 -6.69 -14.34 7.62
N VAL A 399 -7.97 -14.68 7.71
CA VAL A 399 -9.03 -13.84 8.29
C VAL A 399 -8.67 -13.49 9.74
N GLY A 400 -8.83 -12.23 10.12
CA GLY A 400 -8.53 -11.73 11.46
C GLY A 400 -7.04 -11.49 11.77
N ALA A 401 -6.12 -12.03 10.95
CA ALA A 401 -4.68 -11.81 11.08
C ALA A 401 -4.09 -10.89 10.00
N HIS A 402 -4.54 -10.99 8.75
CA HIS A 402 -4.12 -10.11 7.66
C HIS A 402 -5.07 -8.90 7.51
N PRO A 403 -4.56 -7.71 7.13
CA PRO A 403 -5.34 -6.48 7.04
C PRO A 403 -6.08 -6.41 5.70
N PHE A 404 -7.01 -7.32 5.46
CA PHE A 404 -7.82 -7.32 4.24
C PHE A 404 -9.31 -7.29 4.55
N LEU A 405 -10.08 -6.81 3.58
CA LEU A 405 -11.52 -6.71 3.67
C LEU A 405 -12.18 -7.15 2.37
N ASP A 406 -13.24 -7.93 2.49
CA ASP A 406 -14.21 -8.18 1.42
C ASP A 406 -15.23 -7.03 1.35
N LEU A 407 -15.27 -6.29 0.25
CA LEU A 407 -16.19 -5.15 0.09
C LEU A 407 -17.65 -5.58 0.04
N SER A 408 -17.95 -6.77 -0.47
CA SER A 408 -19.32 -7.27 -0.49
C SER A 408 -19.87 -7.52 0.92
N SER A 409 -18.99 -7.68 1.91
CA SER A 409 -19.38 -7.88 3.31
C SER A 409 -19.74 -6.60 4.06
N ILE A 410 -19.44 -5.42 3.48
CA ILE A 410 -19.67 -4.11 4.10
C ILE A 410 -20.56 -3.19 3.28
N LEU A 411 -20.73 -3.46 1.99
CA LEU A 411 -21.47 -2.61 1.06
C LEU A 411 -22.60 -3.37 0.41
N PRO A 412 -23.86 -2.97 0.66
CA PRO A 412 -24.99 -3.47 -0.10
C PRO A 412 -24.82 -3.16 -1.60
N GLY A 413 -25.18 -4.12 -2.45
CA GLY A 413 -25.02 -3.98 -3.91
C GLY A 413 -25.91 -2.93 -4.56
N ASP A 414 -26.98 -2.52 -3.86
CA ASP A 414 -27.86 -1.41 -4.17
C ASP A 414 -27.28 -0.04 -3.81
N VAL A 415 -26.18 0.00 -3.04
CA VAL A 415 -25.45 1.24 -2.73
C VAL A 415 -24.32 1.48 -3.74
N ALA A 416 -23.46 0.47 -3.94
CA ALA A 416 -22.30 0.55 -4.83
C ALA A 416 -22.18 -0.73 -5.66
N LEU A 417 -22.53 -0.65 -6.95
CA LEU A 417 -22.64 -1.82 -7.81
C LEU A 417 -21.27 -2.27 -8.35
N ARG A 418 -20.37 -1.33 -8.65
CA ARG A 418 -19.03 -1.62 -9.17
C ARG A 418 -18.21 -2.58 -8.28
N PRO A 419 -18.03 -2.32 -6.96
CA PRO A 419 -17.30 -3.26 -6.08
C PRO A 419 -17.87 -4.68 -6.10
N LYS A 420 -19.21 -4.81 -6.14
CA LYS A 420 -19.90 -6.09 -6.18
C LYS A 420 -19.65 -6.85 -7.47
N ARG A 421 -19.79 -6.21 -8.64
CA ARG A 421 -19.54 -6.83 -9.95
C ARG A 421 -18.07 -7.22 -10.15
N GLN A 422 -17.16 -6.57 -9.42
CA GLN A 422 -15.73 -6.88 -9.43
C GLN A 422 -15.32 -7.94 -8.36
N SER A 423 -16.27 -8.44 -7.56
CA SER A 423 -16.01 -9.32 -6.41
C SER A 423 -14.87 -8.77 -5.54
N CYS A 424 -14.88 -7.45 -5.35
CA CYS A 424 -13.72 -6.69 -4.91
C CYS A 424 -13.45 -6.91 -3.42
N GLY A 425 -12.17 -7.11 -3.10
CA GLY A 425 -11.62 -6.96 -1.78
C GLY A 425 -10.47 -5.97 -1.80
N LEU A 426 -10.00 -5.61 -0.63
CA LEU A 426 -8.91 -4.68 -0.46
C LEU A 426 -7.93 -5.21 0.56
N ILE A 427 -6.63 -5.05 0.27
CA ILE A 427 -5.57 -5.34 1.21
C ILE A 427 -4.89 -4.03 1.63
N GLY A 428 -4.82 -3.82 2.94
CA GLY A 428 -4.19 -2.68 3.58
C GLY A 428 -2.80 -3.00 4.13
N GLY A 429 -2.34 -2.13 5.02
CA GLY A 429 -1.01 -2.21 5.64
C GLY A 429 0.09 -1.49 4.84
N ALA A 430 -0.17 -1.04 3.61
CA ALA A 430 0.75 -0.16 2.93
C ALA A 430 0.72 1.24 3.57
N GLY A 431 1.92 1.75 3.86
CA GLY A 431 2.16 3.03 4.53
C GLY A 431 3.12 3.89 3.72
N ASN A 432 3.26 5.18 4.08
CA ASN A 432 4.36 5.99 3.53
C ASN A 432 5.73 5.36 3.85
N LEU A 433 5.84 4.69 4.99
CA LEU A 433 7.05 4.00 5.43
C LEU A 433 7.17 2.59 4.85
N ALA A 434 6.08 1.96 4.37
CA ALA A 434 6.09 0.62 3.80
C ALA A 434 5.15 0.55 2.58
N ARG A 435 5.55 1.17 1.47
CA ARG A 435 4.72 1.39 0.29
C ARG A 435 4.41 0.10 -0.46
N ASN A 436 5.35 -0.84 -0.50
CA ASN A 436 5.20 -2.14 -1.15
C ASN A 436 4.79 -3.25 -0.18
N TYR A 437 4.18 -2.90 0.95
CA TYR A 437 3.80 -3.87 1.99
C TYR A 437 2.93 -5.02 1.46
N CYS A 438 2.02 -4.72 0.52
CA CYS A 438 1.12 -5.71 -0.03
C CYS A 438 1.83 -6.85 -0.78
N ALA A 439 3.03 -6.60 -1.34
CA ALA A 439 3.83 -7.63 -2.01
C ALA A 439 4.24 -8.77 -1.07
N ARG A 440 4.30 -8.51 0.24
CA ARG A 440 4.62 -9.51 1.26
C ARG A 440 3.53 -10.56 1.44
N TYR A 441 2.35 -10.37 0.88
CA TYR A 441 1.24 -11.32 0.97
C TYR A 441 1.08 -12.19 -0.28
N VAL A 442 1.90 -11.97 -1.31
CA VAL A 442 1.84 -12.78 -2.53
C VAL A 442 2.43 -14.15 -2.25
N GLY A 443 1.61 -15.19 -2.38
CA GLY A 443 2.03 -16.57 -2.21
C GLY A 443 2.39 -17.29 -3.50
N LEU A 444 1.82 -16.86 -4.62
CA LEU A 444 2.06 -17.48 -5.92
C LEU A 444 1.79 -16.48 -7.05
N LYS A 445 2.52 -16.63 -8.17
CA LYS A 445 2.22 -15.94 -9.44
C LYS A 445 1.80 -16.93 -10.49
N LEU A 446 0.71 -16.64 -11.17
CA LEU A 446 0.23 -17.37 -12.34
C LEU A 446 0.53 -16.53 -13.58
N ARG A 447 1.51 -16.97 -14.38
CA ARG A 447 1.94 -16.32 -15.63
C ARG A 447 1.08 -16.82 -16.78
N LEU A 448 0.33 -15.93 -17.43
CA LEU A 448 -0.51 -16.31 -18.56
C LEU A 448 0.35 -16.44 -19.82
N HIS A 449 0.45 -17.65 -20.36
CA HIS A 449 1.21 -17.95 -21.57
C HIS A 449 0.68 -17.16 -22.77
N PRO A 450 1.49 -16.83 -23.79
CA PRO A 450 1.04 -16.14 -25.03
C PRO A 450 -0.15 -16.81 -25.77
N GLN A 451 -0.38 -18.09 -25.53
CA GLN A 451 -1.50 -18.86 -26.11
C GLN A 451 -2.77 -18.86 -25.23
N PHE A 452 -2.70 -18.31 -24.02
CA PHE A 452 -3.84 -18.27 -23.11
C PHE A 452 -4.95 -17.39 -23.71
N ARG A 453 -6.16 -17.94 -23.77
CA ARG A 453 -7.37 -17.24 -24.23
C ARG A 453 -8.51 -17.51 -23.27
N VAL A 454 -9.34 -16.50 -23.06
CA VAL A 454 -10.58 -16.60 -22.30
C VAL A 454 -11.72 -16.85 -23.28
N ARG A 455 -12.56 -17.86 -23.03
CA ARG A 455 -13.69 -18.22 -23.89
C ARG A 455 -14.82 -17.20 -23.81
N THR A 456 -15.15 -16.74 -22.61
CA THR A 456 -16.22 -15.78 -22.37
C THR A 456 -15.62 -14.49 -21.82
N GLN A 457 -15.60 -13.45 -22.65
CA GLN A 457 -15.13 -12.14 -22.21
C GLN A 457 -16.20 -11.46 -21.36
N ILE A 458 -15.80 -10.97 -20.19
CA ILE A 458 -16.64 -10.10 -19.38
C ILE A 458 -16.58 -8.71 -20.02
N PRO A 459 -17.73 -8.11 -20.40
CA PRO A 459 -17.73 -6.76 -20.94
C PRO A 459 -17.23 -5.73 -19.92
N ALA A 460 -16.58 -4.66 -20.39
CA ALA A 460 -16.09 -3.60 -19.50
C ALA A 460 -17.26 -2.90 -18.78
N GLU A 461 -18.36 -2.66 -19.48
CA GLU A 461 -19.60 -2.10 -18.94
C GLU A 461 -20.24 -2.95 -17.84
N HIS A 462 -19.97 -4.26 -17.82
CA HIS A 462 -20.34 -5.08 -16.68
C HIS A 462 -19.51 -4.68 -15.47
N LEU A 463 -18.17 -4.73 -15.55
CA LEU A 463 -17.30 -4.42 -14.41
C LEU A 463 -17.33 -2.94 -13.98
N PHE A 464 -17.69 -2.04 -14.90
CA PHE A 464 -17.74 -0.60 -14.70
C PHE A 464 -19.15 -0.07 -15.05
N PRO A 465 -20.14 -0.30 -14.16
CA PRO A 465 -21.52 0.11 -14.40
C PRO A 465 -21.65 1.61 -14.64
N SER A 466 -22.67 1.98 -15.41
CA SER A 466 -23.02 3.36 -15.72
C SER A 466 -23.66 4.09 -14.53
N ASP A 467 -23.77 5.42 -14.64
CA ASP A 467 -24.51 6.25 -13.68
C ASP A 467 -26.00 5.84 -13.53
N ALA A 468 -26.58 5.18 -14.55
CA ALA A 468 -27.95 4.68 -14.49
C ALA A 468 -28.08 3.44 -13.58
N GLU A 469 -27.03 2.62 -13.52
CA GLU A 469 -27.02 1.35 -12.81
C GLU A 469 -26.40 1.43 -11.40
N ASP A 470 -25.45 2.35 -11.19
CA ASP A 470 -24.69 2.45 -9.94
C ASP A 470 -25.00 3.77 -9.18
N PRO A 471 -25.78 3.71 -8.08
CA PRO A 471 -26.15 4.89 -7.31
C PRO A 471 -24.96 5.66 -6.74
N ALA A 472 -23.91 4.97 -6.29
CA ALA A 472 -22.69 5.61 -5.82
C ALA A 472 -22.03 6.42 -6.93
N MET A 473 -21.91 5.85 -8.14
CA MET A 473 -21.33 6.54 -9.30
C MET A 473 -22.10 7.84 -9.63
N ARG A 474 -23.42 7.75 -9.72
CA ARG A 474 -24.30 8.90 -9.97
C ARG A 474 -24.12 10.00 -8.92
N HIS A 475 -24.07 9.61 -7.65
CA HIS A 475 -23.89 10.54 -6.55
C HIS A 475 -22.53 11.24 -6.63
N LEU A 476 -21.43 10.49 -6.80
CA LEU A 476 -20.08 11.06 -6.93
C LEU A 476 -19.98 12.03 -8.11
N ARG A 477 -20.62 11.73 -9.24
CA ARG A 477 -20.65 12.63 -10.39
C ARG A 477 -21.42 13.92 -10.09
N SER A 478 -22.54 13.84 -9.38
CA SER A 478 -23.34 15.01 -8.98
C SER A 478 -22.57 15.99 -8.09
N LEU A 479 -21.55 15.51 -7.36
CA LEU A 479 -20.66 16.32 -6.54
C LEU A 479 -19.51 16.96 -7.32
N GLY A 480 -19.44 16.76 -8.65
CA GLY A 480 -18.42 17.35 -9.50
C GLY A 480 -17.07 16.64 -9.47
N LEU A 481 -17.01 15.39 -8.98
CA LEU A 481 -15.76 14.62 -8.94
C LEU A 481 -15.29 14.16 -10.33
N GLY A 482 -16.13 14.24 -11.35
CA GLY A 482 -15.78 14.02 -12.76
C GLY A 482 -15.44 15.31 -13.53
N ALA A 483 -15.23 16.43 -12.86
CA ALA A 483 -14.89 17.69 -13.52
C ALA A 483 -13.48 17.65 -14.15
N PHE A 484 -13.32 18.33 -15.28
CA PHE A 484 -12.05 18.51 -15.96
C PHE A 484 -11.01 19.19 -15.05
N GLY A 485 -9.75 18.76 -15.14
CA GLY A 485 -8.63 19.36 -14.41
C GLY A 485 -8.45 18.86 -12.98
N ARG A 486 -9.25 17.89 -12.52
CA ARG A 486 -8.97 17.18 -11.26
C ARG A 486 -7.76 16.27 -11.41
N ARG A 487 -6.98 16.11 -10.34
CA ARG A 487 -5.82 15.20 -10.34
C ARG A 487 -6.26 13.75 -10.25
N PHE A 488 -7.35 13.51 -9.52
CA PHE A 488 -7.99 12.22 -9.36
C PHE A 488 -9.44 12.33 -9.82
N PRO A 489 -9.69 12.28 -11.14
CA PRO A 489 -11.04 12.37 -11.68
C PRO A 489 -11.82 11.08 -11.41
N LEU A 490 -13.13 11.21 -11.25
CA LEU A 490 -14.08 10.11 -11.18
C LEU A 490 -13.99 9.24 -12.43
N THR A 491 -13.85 7.93 -12.27
CA THR A 491 -13.62 7.03 -13.40
C THR A 491 -14.89 6.39 -13.95
N SER A 492 -15.10 6.50 -15.27
CA SER A 492 -16.23 5.87 -16.00
C SER A 492 -15.78 5.16 -17.26
N VAL A 493 -16.55 4.18 -17.72
CA VAL A 493 -16.40 3.58 -19.07
C VAL A 493 -17.49 4.15 -19.97
N CYS A 494 -17.19 4.44 -21.23
CA CYS A 494 -18.20 4.83 -22.20
C CYS A 494 -19.16 3.67 -22.47
N SER A 495 -20.46 3.92 -22.35
CA SER A 495 -21.46 3.01 -22.88
C SER A 495 -21.44 3.13 -24.41
N ASN A 496 -20.99 2.07 -25.09
CA ASN A 496 -21.05 1.97 -26.54
C ASN A 496 -22.48 1.85 -27.06
#